data_AF-A0A7C8DRY8-F1
#
_entry.id   AF-A0A7C8DRY8-F1
#
_cell.length_a   1.000
_cell.length_b   1.000
_cell.length_c   1.000
_cell.angle_alpha   90.00
_cell.angle_beta   90.00
_cell.angle_gamma   90.00
#
_symmetry.space_group_name_H-M   'P 1'
#
loop_
_entity.id
_entity.type
_entity.pdbx_description
1 polymer ?
#
loop_
_entity_poly.entity_id
_entity_poly.type
_entity_poly.pdbx_seq_one_letter_code
_entity_poly.pdbx_strand_id
1 'polypeptide(L)'
;MSIKKMKSAIGDLPSSGIESTVAATYVYEAPVRLWHWVNAGAITVLALTGYFIGSPLPSMSGEASDFYVMGYIRFFHFVAAYLFAIGLIGRIYWAFVGNGHAKQLFVPPLFSKDWWGEIWHEARWYAFLESEPRKYVGHNPLASLFMFLMFVTGAFFMFFTGFALYAEGQGMGTW
;
A
#
# COMPACT_ATOMS: atom_id res chain seq x y z
N MET A 1 63.19 21.47 26.35
CA MET A 1 62.94 21.25 24.91
C MET A 1 61.93 20.13 24.76
N SER A 2 60.66 20.42 24.43
CA SER A 2 59.81 19.49 23.67
C SER A 2 58.56 20.21 23.18
N ILE A 3 58.38 20.16 21.87
CA ILE A 3 57.32 20.78 21.07
C ILE A 3 56.23 19.72 20.83
N LYS A 4 54.99 20.17 20.65
CA LYS A 4 53.84 19.46 20.02
C LYS A 4 53.19 18.32 20.82
N LYS A 5 51.98 18.63 21.32
CA LYS A 5 50.76 18.07 20.70
C LYS A 5 49.55 18.95 21.03
N MET A 6 49.25 19.83 20.09
CA MET A 6 47.94 20.45 19.91
C MET A 6 46.96 19.32 19.56
N LYS A 7 46.38 18.67 20.57
CA LYS A 7 45.29 17.70 20.39
C LYS A 7 43.98 18.47 20.56
N SER A 8 43.43 18.86 19.41
CA SER A 8 42.01 18.99 19.09
C SER A 8 41.10 19.47 20.23
N ALA A 9 40.76 20.77 20.20
CA ALA A 9 39.64 21.36 20.93
C ALA A 9 38.25 20.88 20.41
N ILE A 10 38.19 19.70 19.78
CA ILE A 10 36.98 19.06 19.23
C ILE A 10 36.79 17.67 19.88
N GLY A 11 37.36 17.45 21.07
CA GLY A 11 37.26 16.19 21.82
C GLY A 11 36.18 16.20 22.92
N ASP A 12 35.77 17.38 23.37
CA ASP A 12 34.96 17.54 24.60
C ASP A 12 33.60 18.22 24.35
N LEU A 13 33.05 18.13 23.14
CA LEU A 13 31.65 18.49 22.93
C LEU A 13 30.80 17.36 23.54
N PRO A 14 29.94 17.64 24.54
CA PRO A 14 29.01 16.64 25.02
C PRO A 14 28.17 16.18 23.83
N SER A 15 28.07 14.87 23.64
CA SER A 15 27.25 14.25 22.60
C SER A 15 25.74 14.46 22.82
N SER A 16 25.34 15.40 23.68
CA SER A 16 23.97 15.86 23.89
C SER A 16 23.50 16.83 22.80
N GLY A 17 24.04 16.69 21.59
CA GLY A 17 23.64 17.44 20.41
C GLY A 17 22.51 16.72 19.69
N ILE A 18 21.27 17.14 19.99
CA ILE A 18 20.00 16.73 19.37
C ILE A 18 19.58 15.31 19.76
N GLU A 19 19.14 15.13 21.01
CA GLU A 19 18.04 14.20 21.23
C GLU A 19 16.92 14.62 20.29
N SER A 20 16.64 13.82 19.26
CA SER A 20 15.41 13.97 18.50
C SER A 20 14.26 13.77 19.50
N THR A 21 13.67 14.87 19.96
CA THR A 21 12.49 14.87 20.85
C THR A 21 11.25 14.24 20.21
N VAL A 22 11.39 13.76 18.97
CA VAL A 22 10.48 12.81 18.36
C VAL A 22 10.81 11.43 18.91
N ALA A 23 10.15 11.05 20.00
CA ALA A 23 10.11 9.66 20.43
C ALA A 23 9.64 8.82 19.23
N ALA A 24 10.56 8.10 18.59
CA ALA A 24 10.27 7.23 17.46
C ALA A 24 9.31 6.14 17.95
N THR A 25 8.02 6.39 17.76
CA THR A 25 6.99 5.47 18.19
C THR A 25 6.97 4.33 17.19
N TYR A 26 7.16 3.11 17.66
CA TYR A 26 7.06 1.92 16.82
C TYR A 26 5.58 1.68 16.50
N VAL A 27 5.09 2.33 15.45
CA VAL A 27 3.67 2.29 15.06
C VAL A 27 3.33 1.02 14.25
N TYR A 28 4.27 0.56 13.41
CA TYR A 28 4.05 -0.59 12.53
C TYR A 28 4.86 -1.79 12.97
N GLU A 29 4.18 -2.89 13.28
CA GLU A 29 4.82 -4.15 13.64
C GLU A 29 5.34 -4.89 12.41
N ALA A 30 6.29 -5.82 12.60
CA ALA A 30 6.82 -6.64 11.52
C ALA A 30 5.74 -7.42 10.73
N PRO A 31 4.69 -7.99 11.36
CA PRO A 31 3.60 -8.63 10.64
C PRO A 31 2.83 -7.68 9.72
N VAL A 32 2.62 -6.42 10.15
CA VAL A 32 1.93 -5.41 9.34
C VAL A 32 2.76 -5.02 8.13
N ARG A 33 4.08 -4.90 8.29
CA ARG A 33 5.01 -4.66 7.17
C ARG A 33 5.03 -5.81 6.19
N LEU A 34 5.07 -7.06 6.68
CA LEU A 34 5.03 -8.23 5.81
C LEU A 34 3.73 -8.26 4.99
N TRP A 35 2.58 -8.06 5.65
CA TRP A 35 1.29 -7.96 4.97
C TRP A 35 1.31 -6.86 3.90
N HIS A 36 1.84 -5.68 4.21
CA HIS A 36 1.94 -4.58 3.26
C HIS A 36 2.77 -4.95 2.03
N TRP A 37 3.97 -5.50 2.22
CA TRP A 37 4.86 -5.86 1.10
C TRP A 37 4.33 -7.00 0.25
N VAL A 38 3.64 -7.98 0.85
CA VAL A 38 2.97 -9.05 0.09
C VAL A 38 1.87 -8.47 -0.78
N ASN A 39 1.03 -7.57 -0.25
CA ASN A 39 -0.01 -6.90 -1.05
C ASN A 39 0.59 -6.02 -2.15
N ALA A 40 1.64 -5.26 -1.85
CA ALA A 40 2.32 -4.42 -2.84
C ALA A 40 2.89 -5.28 -4.00
N GLY A 41 3.49 -6.43 -3.67
CA GLY A 41 3.95 -7.39 -4.67
C GLY A 41 2.82 -7.98 -5.50
N ALA A 42 1.73 -8.41 -4.86
CA ALA A 42 0.56 -8.96 -5.54
C ALA A 42 -0.09 -7.94 -6.50
N ILE A 43 -0.29 -6.69 -6.05
CA ILE A 43 -0.84 -5.61 -6.88
C ILE A 43 0.07 -5.33 -8.08
N THR A 44 1.39 -5.32 -7.87
CA THR A 44 2.35 -5.10 -8.97
C THR A 44 2.23 -6.19 -10.03
N VAL A 45 2.18 -7.46 -9.60
CA VAL A 45 1.97 -8.58 -10.54
C VAL A 45 0.62 -8.49 -11.23
N LEU A 46 -0.46 -8.23 -10.49
CA LEU A 46 -1.82 -8.06 -11.03
C LEU A 46 -1.90 -6.96 -12.08
N ALA A 47 -1.29 -5.80 -11.82
CA ALA A 47 -1.28 -4.67 -12.74
C ALA A 47 -0.52 -4.99 -14.04
N LEU A 48 0.70 -5.53 -13.92
CA LEU A 48 1.53 -5.86 -15.08
C LEU A 48 0.89 -6.97 -15.93
N THR A 49 0.49 -8.07 -15.29
CA THR A 49 -0.12 -9.21 -16.00
C THR A 49 -1.50 -8.87 -16.53
N GLY A 50 -2.31 -8.11 -15.79
CA GLY A 50 -3.63 -7.64 -16.24
C GLY A 50 -3.53 -6.74 -17.47
N TYR A 51 -2.52 -5.85 -17.50
CA TYR A 51 -2.22 -5.05 -18.68
C TYR A 51 -1.92 -5.92 -19.90
N PHE A 52 -1.06 -6.94 -19.76
CA PHE A 52 -0.75 -7.86 -20.87
C PHE A 52 -1.89 -8.82 -21.23
N ILE A 53 -2.87 -9.04 -20.34
CA ILE A 53 -4.11 -9.74 -20.68
C ILE A 53 -4.99 -8.88 -21.60
N GLY A 54 -5.11 -7.58 -21.32
CA GLY A 54 -5.86 -6.65 -22.16
C GLY A 54 -5.13 -6.25 -23.45
N SER A 55 -3.81 -6.11 -23.39
CA SER A 55 -2.93 -5.72 -24.49
C SER A 55 -1.79 -6.74 -24.63
N PRO A 56 -2.00 -7.85 -25.35
CA PRO A 56 -1.03 -8.92 -25.46
C PRO A 56 0.32 -8.48 -26.06
N LEU A 57 1.36 -9.21 -25.68
CA LEU A 57 2.67 -9.11 -26.34
C LEU A 57 2.56 -9.52 -27.82
N PRO A 58 3.53 -9.12 -28.67
CA PRO A 58 3.59 -9.58 -30.05
C PRO A 58 3.54 -11.11 -30.15
N SER A 59 2.88 -11.61 -31.20
CA SER A 59 2.76 -13.04 -31.45
C SER A 59 4.12 -13.70 -31.61
N MET A 60 4.28 -14.88 -31.01
CA MET A 60 5.46 -15.72 -31.19
C MET A 60 5.40 -16.42 -32.55
N SER A 61 6.55 -16.63 -33.20
CA SER A 61 6.66 -17.45 -34.40
C SER A 61 6.98 -18.90 -34.03
N GLY A 62 6.44 -19.86 -34.79
CA GLY A 62 6.64 -21.30 -34.58
C GLY A 62 5.36 -22.04 -34.20
N GLU A 63 5.52 -23.30 -33.78
CA GLU A 63 4.39 -24.17 -33.41
C GLU A 63 3.81 -23.80 -32.05
N ALA A 64 2.48 -23.82 -31.93
CA ALA A 64 1.80 -23.43 -30.70
C ALA A 64 2.11 -24.35 -29.51
N SER A 65 2.49 -25.61 -29.75
CA SER A 65 2.90 -26.56 -28.71
C SER A 65 4.16 -26.14 -27.97
N ASP A 66 5.00 -25.31 -28.60
CA ASP A 66 6.31 -24.94 -28.07
C ASP A 66 6.24 -23.70 -27.17
N PHE A 67 5.10 -23.00 -27.15
CA PHE A 67 4.94 -21.73 -26.43
C PHE A 67 3.71 -21.72 -25.52
N TYR A 68 3.91 -21.29 -24.28
CA TYR A 68 2.82 -21.11 -23.30
C TYR A 68 2.85 -19.72 -22.65
N VAL A 69 3.35 -18.71 -23.37
CA VAL A 69 3.61 -17.36 -22.84
C VAL A 69 2.37 -16.73 -22.21
N MET A 70 1.26 -16.68 -22.95
CA MET A 70 0.02 -16.11 -22.42
C MET A 70 -0.57 -16.93 -21.28
N GLY A 71 -0.37 -18.25 -21.31
CA GLY A 71 -0.74 -19.15 -20.23
C GLY A 71 -0.01 -18.82 -18.93
N TYR A 72 1.31 -18.56 -18.98
CA TYR A 72 2.07 -18.12 -17.80
C TYR A 72 1.63 -16.75 -17.29
N ILE A 73 1.36 -15.78 -18.18
CA ILE A 73 0.86 -14.44 -17.77
C ILE A 73 -0.45 -14.60 -16.99
N ARG A 74 -1.40 -15.38 -17.51
CA ARG A 74 -2.67 -15.67 -16.83
C ARG A 74 -2.47 -16.42 -15.53
N PHE A 75 -1.58 -17.41 -15.51
CA PHE A 75 -1.26 -18.18 -14.29
C PHE A 75 -0.77 -17.26 -13.16
N PHE A 76 0.22 -16.41 -13.43
CA PHE A 76 0.72 -15.47 -12.42
C PHE A 76 -0.32 -14.44 -12.02
N HIS A 77 -1.17 -13.99 -12.95
CA HIS A 77 -2.30 -13.12 -12.64
C HIS A 77 -3.24 -13.78 -11.63
N PHE A 78 -3.68 -15.01 -11.89
CA PHE A 78 -4.62 -15.71 -11.00
C PHE A 78 -3.99 -16.04 -9.65
N VAL A 79 -2.73 -16.49 -9.60
CA VAL A 79 -2.02 -16.73 -8.33
C VAL A 79 -1.92 -15.45 -7.51
N ALA A 80 -1.53 -14.33 -8.13
CA ALA A 80 -1.47 -13.04 -7.45
C ALA A 80 -2.85 -12.56 -6.98
N ALA A 81 -3.90 -12.80 -7.78
CA ALA A 81 -5.28 -12.51 -7.40
C ALA A 81 -5.72 -13.29 -6.15
N TYR A 82 -5.39 -14.59 -6.06
CA TYR A 82 -5.67 -15.39 -4.86
C TYR A 82 -4.90 -14.91 -3.63
N LEU A 83 -3.61 -14.57 -3.77
CA LEU A 83 -2.82 -14.02 -2.66
C LEU A 83 -3.39 -12.69 -2.16
N PHE A 84 -3.76 -11.81 -3.09
CA PHE A 84 -4.41 -10.53 -2.77
C PHE A 84 -5.78 -10.73 -2.11
N ALA A 85 -6.60 -11.64 -2.63
CA ALA A 85 -7.91 -11.99 -2.08
C ALA A 85 -7.83 -12.50 -0.64
N ILE A 86 -6.93 -13.45 -0.36
CA ILE A 86 -6.70 -13.96 0.99
C ILE A 86 -6.19 -12.85 1.91
N GLY A 87 -5.25 -12.03 1.42
CA GLY A 87 -4.73 -10.86 2.14
C GLY A 87 -5.81 -9.84 2.49
N LEU A 88 -6.75 -9.59 1.57
CA LEU A 88 -7.90 -8.69 1.75
C LEU A 88 -8.88 -9.26 2.78
N ILE A 89 -9.24 -10.54 2.69
CA ILE A 89 -10.11 -11.22 3.67
C ILE A 89 -9.48 -11.17 5.08
N GLY A 90 -8.19 -11.49 5.19
CA GLY A 90 -7.47 -11.38 6.45
C GLY A 90 -7.46 -9.95 6.98
N ARG A 91 -7.36 -8.94 6.10
CA ARG A 91 -7.41 -7.53 6.47
C ARG A 91 -8.79 -7.09 6.95
N ILE A 92 -9.84 -7.56 6.32
CA ILE A 92 -11.24 -7.34 6.73
C ILE A 92 -11.45 -7.94 8.12
N TYR A 93 -11.02 -9.18 8.35
CA TYR A 93 -11.08 -9.82 9.66
C TYR A 93 -10.36 -8.98 10.74
N TRP A 94 -9.13 -8.53 10.45
CA TRP A 94 -8.36 -7.72 11.38
C TRP A 94 -9.00 -6.35 11.65
N ALA A 95 -9.79 -5.79 10.73
CA ALA A 95 -10.53 -4.57 10.98
C ALA A 95 -11.64 -4.76 12.03
N PHE A 96 -12.26 -5.94 12.10
CA PHE A 96 -13.27 -6.24 13.11
C PHE A 96 -12.65 -6.53 14.49
N VAL A 97 -11.59 -7.35 14.53
CA VAL A 97 -11.00 -7.87 15.79
C VAL A 97 -9.85 -6.99 16.31
N GLY A 98 -9.28 -6.13 15.47
CA GLY A 98 -8.12 -5.30 15.79
C GLY A 98 -8.42 -4.00 16.55
N ASN A 99 -7.36 -3.23 16.77
CA ASN A 99 -7.38 -1.96 17.51
C ASN A 99 -8.10 -0.82 16.75
N GLY A 100 -8.28 0.34 17.39
CA GLY A 100 -8.94 1.49 16.76
C GLY A 100 -8.31 1.94 15.44
N HIS A 101 -6.99 1.82 15.29
CA HIS A 101 -6.26 2.14 14.06
C HIS A 101 -6.50 1.12 12.94
N ALA A 102 -6.80 -0.14 13.26
CA ALA A 102 -7.17 -1.16 12.29
C ALA A 102 -8.51 -0.84 11.59
N LYS A 103 -9.40 -0.11 12.28
CA LYS A 103 -10.74 0.27 11.79
C LYS A 103 -10.72 1.51 10.90
N GLN A 104 -9.75 2.40 11.09
CA GLN A 104 -9.67 3.69 10.39
C GLN A 104 -9.63 3.54 8.86
N LEU A 105 -9.06 2.44 8.35
CA LEU A 105 -9.01 2.19 6.91
C LEU A 105 -10.40 1.93 6.30
N PHE A 106 -11.31 1.27 7.03
CA PHE A 106 -12.63 0.86 6.52
C PHE A 106 -13.74 1.85 6.87
N VAL A 107 -13.54 2.71 7.88
CA VAL A 107 -14.57 3.63 8.37
C VAL A 107 -13.98 5.04 8.52
N PRO A 108 -13.68 5.73 7.40
CA PRO A 108 -13.36 7.16 7.48
C PRO A 108 -14.58 7.94 8.02
N PRO A 109 -14.37 9.03 8.79
CA PRO A 109 -15.45 9.81 9.39
C PRO A 109 -16.12 10.74 8.37
N LEU A 110 -16.75 10.16 7.34
CA LEU A 110 -17.37 10.84 6.19
C LEU A 110 -18.46 11.86 6.57
N PHE A 111 -19.05 11.74 7.77
CA PHE A 111 -20.11 12.62 8.25
C PHE A 111 -19.61 13.80 9.10
N SER A 112 -18.31 13.88 9.39
CA SER A 112 -17.74 14.97 10.17
C SER A 112 -17.41 16.17 9.28
N LYS A 113 -18.05 17.32 9.54
CA LYS A 113 -17.76 18.58 8.83
C LYS A 113 -16.32 19.04 9.06
N ASP A 114 -15.80 18.86 10.28
CA ASP A 114 -14.44 19.25 10.63
C ASP A 114 -13.41 18.43 9.85
N TRP A 115 -13.68 17.14 9.65
CA TRP A 115 -12.82 16.24 8.87
C TRP A 115 -12.73 16.65 7.39
N TRP A 116 -13.84 17.11 6.79
CA TRP A 116 -13.82 17.67 5.43
C TRP A 116 -13.03 18.99 5.35
N GLY A 117 -13.10 19.81 6.41
CA GLY A 117 -12.26 21.00 6.53
C GLY A 117 -10.77 20.67 6.57
N GLU A 118 -10.39 19.60 7.26
CA GLU A 118 -9.00 19.10 7.31
C GLU A 118 -8.54 18.54 5.96
N ILE A 119 -9.39 17.80 5.24
CA ILE A 119 -9.09 17.33 3.88
C ILE A 119 -8.78 18.50 2.95
N TRP A 120 -9.63 19.53 2.97
CA TRP A 120 -9.45 20.69 2.12
C TRP A 120 -8.18 21.47 2.45
N HIS A 121 -7.88 21.61 3.74
CA HIS A 121 -6.64 22.22 4.20
C HIS A 121 -5.42 21.42 3.72
N GLU A 122 -5.44 20.09 3.86
CA GLU A 122 -4.33 19.23 3.43
C GLU A 122 -4.12 19.31 1.91
N ALA A 123 -5.20 19.32 1.12
CA ALA A 123 -5.13 19.46 -0.33
C ALA A 123 -4.52 20.81 -0.75
N ARG A 124 -4.90 21.90 -0.07
CA ARG A 124 -4.32 23.23 -0.29
C ARG A 124 -2.84 23.27 0.10
N TRP A 125 -2.48 22.64 1.21
CA TRP A 125 -1.09 22.55 1.64
C TRP A 125 -0.24 21.79 0.62
N TYR A 126 -0.71 20.65 0.09
CA TYR A 126 -0.05 19.94 -1.02
C TYR A 126 0.02 20.74 -2.32
N ALA A 127 -0.94 21.64 -2.55
CA ALA A 127 -0.90 22.60 -3.65
C ALA A 127 -0.02 23.84 -3.35
N PHE A 128 0.71 23.87 -2.23
CA PHE A 128 1.56 24.97 -1.77
C PHE A 128 0.79 26.29 -1.53
N LEU A 129 -0.51 26.21 -1.23
CA LEU A 129 -1.37 27.36 -0.94
C LEU A 129 -1.50 27.67 0.56
N GLU A 130 -0.93 26.83 1.43
CA GLU A 130 -0.95 26.97 2.88
C GLU A 130 0.47 26.86 3.42
N SER A 131 0.80 27.62 4.47
CA SER A 131 2.18 27.71 4.96
C SER A 131 2.58 26.59 5.91
N GLU A 132 1.63 26.02 6.66
CA GLU A 132 1.92 25.06 7.73
C GLU A 132 1.05 23.80 7.62
N PRO A 133 1.64 22.59 7.79
CA PRO A 133 0.88 21.35 7.87
C PRO A 133 0.24 21.16 9.25
N ARG A 134 -0.91 20.48 9.28
CA ARG A 134 -1.49 19.95 10.52
C ARG A 134 -0.81 18.65 10.92
N LYS A 135 -0.70 18.39 12.22
CA LYS A 135 -0.13 17.15 12.76
C LYS A 135 -1.25 16.15 13.04
N TYR A 136 -1.16 14.97 12.42
CA TYR A 136 -2.11 13.87 12.62
C TYR A 136 -1.40 12.65 13.21
N VAL A 137 -2.11 11.88 14.03
CA VAL A 137 -1.64 10.58 14.49
C VAL A 137 -2.11 9.51 13.49
N GLY A 138 -1.18 8.79 12.88
CA GLY A 138 -1.47 7.80 11.85
C GLY A 138 -1.51 8.41 10.45
N HIS A 139 -2.65 8.29 9.76
CA HIS A 139 -2.83 8.85 8.42
C HIS A 139 -3.54 10.19 8.48
N ASN A 140 -3.14 11.15 7.64
CA ASN A 140 -3.90 12.38 7.49
C ASN A 140 -5.29 12.09 6.86
N PRO A 141 -6.27 12.98 7.04
CA PRO A 141 -7.63 12.83 6.51
C PRO A 141 -7.68 12.58 5.00
N LEU A 142 -6.84 13.29 4.23
CA LEU A 142 -6.78 13.17 2.79
C LEU A 142 -6.27 11.79 2.35
N ALA A 143 -5.17 11.30 2.93
CA ALA A 143 -4.65 9.96 2.68
C ALA A 143 -5.65 8.89 3.12
N SER A 144 -6.34 9.08 4.25
CA SER A 144 -7.38 8.17 4.73
C SER A 144 -8.53 8.05 3.72
N LEU A 145 -8.97 9.18 3.14
CA LEU A 145 -9.97 9.19 2.08
C LEU A 145 -9.48 8.46 0.83
N PHE A 146 -8.26 8.74 0.37
CA PHE A 146 -7.69 8.08 -0.81
C PHE A 146 -7.50 6.58 -0.60
N MET A 147 -7.04 6.15 0.57
CA MET A 147 -6.93 4.73 0.88
C MET A 147 -8.30 4.05 0.93
N PHE A 148 -9.34 4.71 1.46
CA PHE A 148 -10.69 4.15 1.40
C PHE A 148 -11.21 4.04 -0.05
N LEU A 149 -11.17 5.14 -0.82
CA LEU A 149 -11.73 5.15 -2.18
C LEU A 149 -10.95 4.27 -3.15
N MET A 150 -9.62 4.36 -3.16
CA MET A 150 -8.80 3.68 -4.16
C MET A 150 -8.44 2.26 -3.73
N PHE A 151 -8.07 2.07 -2.46
CA PHE A 151 -7.64 0.76 -1.99
C PHE A 151 -8.82 -0.09 -1.53
N VAL A 152 -9.70 0.40 -0.65
CA VAL A 152 -10.82 -0.42 -0.16
C VAL A 152 -11.86 -0.64 -1.26
N THR A 153 -12.47 0.43 -1.79
CA THR A 153 -13.51 0.28 -2.83
C THR A 153 -12.95 -0.34 -4.10
N GLY A 154 -11.75 0.07 -4.53
CA GLY A 154 -11.07 -0.52 -5.68
C GLY A 154 -10.76 -2.01 -5.50
N ALA A 155 -10.26 -2.43 -4.33
CA ALA A 155 -10.01 -3.84 -4.05
C ALA A 155 -11.28 -4.69 -4.08
N PHE A 156 -12.38 -4.21 -3.49
CA PHE A 156 -13.67 -4.93 -3.54
C PHE A 156 -14.20 -5.02 -4.96
N PHE A 157 -14.17 -3.92 -5.72
CA PHE A 157 -14.60 -3.91 -7.12
C PHE A 157 -13.80 -4.91 -7.96
N MET A 158 -12.47 -4.88 -7.85
CA MET A 158 -11.59 -5.80 -8.59
C MET A 158 -11.75 -7.25 -8.13
N PHE A 159 -11.99 -7.48 -6.84
CA PHE A 159 -12.28 -8.81 -6.30
C PHE A 159 -13.54 -9.40 -6.96
N PHE A 160 -14.67 -8.70 -6.89
CA PHE A 160 -15.93 -9.24 -7.44
C PHE A 160 -15.88 -9.39 -8.96
N THR A 161 -15.39 -8.38 -9.68
CA THR A 161 -15.31 -8.44 -11.15
C THR A 161 -14.30 -9.49 -11.63
N GLY A 162 -13.14 -9.58 -10.98
CA GLY A 162 -12.11 -10.57 -11.32
C GLY A 162 -12.58 -12.01 -11.09
N PHE A 163 -13.21 -12.30 -9.95
CA PHE A 163 -13.75 -13.64 -9.68
C PHE A 163 -14.94 -13.99 -10.59
N ALA A 164 -15.77 -13.02 -10.98
CA ALA A 164 -16.83 -13.25 -11.96
C ALA A 164 -16.27 -13.71 -13.32
N LEU A 165 -15.25 -13.01 -13.83
CA LEU A 165 -14.55 -13.39 -15.07
C LEU A 165 -13.83 -14.74 -14.96
N TYR A 166 -13.24 -15.01 -13.79
CA TYR A 166 -12.57 -16.29 -13.54
C TYR A 166 -13.55 -17.46 -13.57
N ALA A 167 -14.72 -17.32 -12.91
CA ALA A 167 -15.77 -18.33 -12.88
C ALA A 167 -16.35 -18.60 -14.27
N GLU A 168 -16.62 -17.55 -15.05
CA GLU A 168 -17.07 -17.69 -16.44
C GLU A 168 -16.06 -18.50 -17.27
N GLY A 169 -14.77 -18.25 -17.09
CA GLY A 169 -13.70 -18.98 -17.76
C GLY A 169 -13.58 -20.46 -17.38
N GLN A 170 -14.15 -20.92 -16.26
CA GLN A 170 -14.21 -22.34 -15.89
C GLN A 170 -15.39 -23.07 -16.55
N GLY A 171 -16.37 -22.34 -17.09
CA GLY A 171 -17.57 -22.90 -17.72
C GLY A 171 -18.76 -23.02 -16.75
N MET A 172 -19.97 -23.06 -17.33
CA MET A 172 -21.22 -23.08 -16.56
C MET A 172 -21.35 -24.35 -15.71
N GLY A 173 -21.73 -24.20 -14.43
CA GLY A 173 -22.01 -25.31 -13.53
C GLY A 173 -20.77 -25.97 -12.91
N THR A 174 -19.61 -25.32 -12.96
CA THR A 174 -18.33 -25.81 -12.39
C THR A 174 -18.06 -25.33 -10.96
N TRP A 175 -19.09 -24.79 -10.32
CA TRP A 175 -19.11 -24.20 -8.98
C TRP A 175 -20.24 -24.78 -8.13
#